data_AF-A0A9J6EWJ6-F1
#
_entry.id   AF-A0A9J6EWJ6-F1
#
_cell.length_a   1.000
_cell.length_b   1.000
_cell.length_c   1.000
_cell.angle_alpha   90.00
_cell.angle_beta   90.00
_cell.angle_gamma   90.00
#
_symmetry.space_group_name_H-M   'P 1'
#
loop_
_entity.id
_entity.type
_entity.pdbx_description
1 polymer ?
#
loop_
_entity_poly.entity_id
_entity_poly.type
_entity_poly.pdbx_seq_one_letter_code
_entity_poly.pdbx_strand_id
1 'polypeptide(L)'
;MCGVQGCAKTYHEFESYRRHIYRCHRSYVELDEPQQGNAAGSVTPRLDATTDVTAFDDAELPSSSSFAEDTSNGQESTCTVTAHGSSSSIHDFTLKVKKQMCLLFFRVAEVHKLPHSITESIFADFKDTFFDIMKAFASQIQQNIPLDSAGEDVQKLLACDFLEDVFQSASTKSLRENFAKEHLPYVKPEEHILAVGETFQYVPIPRVLQNLMLSETFRERLDQSFTIGQPSPVLRSFFDGVFFKEKLSALLENGAQYTLFLVLYSDELEIVNPLGSKRGIHKVIVVYFSVLNLHARHRSQLRSIHVALVAPYRLVDKHGMKAILEPVVSDIVRLEATGFTVHINSATAKVRAILVAFSGDNLSMNRLGGFTCCFNRGRPCRFALHHMQLLALYSMKWMCEFETRVCMKLTLKVLG
;
A
#
# COMPACT_ATOMS: atom_id res chain seq x y z
N MET A 1 -17.10 8.33 -23.30
CA MET A 1 -18.58 8.42 -23.19
C MET A 1 -18.96 8.24 -21.72
N CYS A 2 -20.01 8.88 -21.22
CA CYS A 2 -20.36 8.88 -19.79
C CYS A 2 -20.69 7.48 -19.26
N GLY A 3 -21.47 6.70 -20.02
CA GLY A 3 -21.81 5.32 -19.68
C GLY A 3 -22.98 5.15 -18.71
N VAL A 4 -23.51 6.23 -18.13
CA VAL A 4 -24.76 6.21 -17.34
C VAL A 4 -25.97 6.26 -18.28
N GLN A 5 -26.96 5.40 -18.03
CA GLN A 5 -28.15 5.27 -18.88
C GLN A 5 -28.88 6.63 -19.00
N GLY A 6 -29.08 7.11 -20.23
CA GLY A 6 -29.69 8.43 -20.50
C GLY A 6 -28.70 9.60 -20.55
N CYS A 7 -27.39 9.38 -20.37
CA CYS A 7 -26.38 10.43 -20.52
C CYS A 7 -25.51 10.23 -21.77
N ALA A 8 -25.70 11.08 -22.77
CA ALA A 8 -24.98 11.02 -24.04
C ALA A 8 -23.60 11.74 -24.04
N LYS A 9 -23.16 12.31 -22.90
CA LYS A 9 -21.93 13.12 -22.87
C LYS A 9 -20.68 12.27 -23.10
N THR A 10 -19.72 12.81 -23.83
CA THR A 10 -18.42 12.18 -24.10
C THR A 10 -17.28 13.04 -23.57
N TYR A 11 -16.21 12.37 -23.12
CA TYR A 11 -15.06 13.01 -22.47
C TYR A 11 -13.79 12.39 -23.03
N HIS A 12 -12.80 13.24 -23.28
CA HIS A 12 -11.47 12.85 -23.72
C HIS A 12 -10.43 12.91 -22.58
N GLU A 13 -10.78 13.57 -21.47
CA GLU A 13 -9.95 13.68 -20.26
C GLU A 13 -10.67 13.08 -19.05
N PHE A 14 -9.90 12.39 -18.21
CA PHE A 14 -10.42 11.73 -17.01
C PHE A 14 -11.02 12.72 -16.01
N GLU A 15 -10.40 13.88 -15.79
CA GLU A 15 -10.87 14.83 -14.77
C GLU A 15 -12.21 15.47 -15.14
N SER A 16 -12.42 15.72 -16.43
CA SER A 16 -13.69 16.22 -16.98
C SER A 16 -14.80 15.17 -16.88
N TYR A 17 -14.46 13.89 -17.12
CA TYR A 17 -15.36 12.77 -16.87
C TYR A 17 -15.72 12.65 -15.39
N ARG A 18 -14.73 12.68 -14.50
CA ARG A 18 -14.90 12.58 -13.05
C ARG A 18 -15.83 13.67 -12.52
N ARG A 19 -15.56 14.93 -12.84
CA ARG A 19 -16.42 16.08 -12.46
C ARG A 19 -17.85 15.91 -12.95
N HIS A 20 -18.04 15.41 -14.16
CA HIS A 20 -19.37 15.15 -14.69
C HIS A 20 -20.12 14.08 -13.89
N ILE A 21 -19.48 12.97 -13.56
CA ILE A 21 -20.09 11.90 -12.75
C ILE A 21 -20.54 12.46 -11.39
N TYR A 22 -19.67 13.20 -10.69
CA TYR A 22 -20.02 13.79 -9.39
C TYR A 22 -21.14 14.84 -9.46
N ARG A 23 -21.22 15.62 -10.55
CA ARG A 23 -22.21 16.69 -10.70
C ARG A 23 -23.56 16.23 -11.23
N CYS A 24 -23.56 15.31 -12.19
CA CYS A 24 -24.76 14.92 -12.94
C CYS A 24 -25.28 13.53 -12.57
N HIS A 25 -24.45 12.69 -11.95
CA HIS A 25 -24.77 11.31 -11.60
C HIS A 25 -24.40 11.01 -10.15
N ARG A 26 -24.55 12.01 -9.27
CA ARG A 26 -24.24 11.91 -7.84
C ARG A 26 -24.93 10.72 -7.17
N SER A 27 -26.18 10.44 -7.57
CA SER A 27 -26.94 9.27 -7.11
C SER A 27 -26.32 7.91 -7.47
N TYR A 28 -25.52 7.82 -8.54
CA TYR A 28 -24.78 6.59 -8.88
C TYR A 28 -23.51 6.42 -8.05
N VAL A 29 -23.01 7.50 -7.44
CA VAL A 29 -21.82 7.50 -6.57
C VAL A 29 -22.22 7.23 -5.11
N GLU A 30 -23.39 7.69 -4.69
CA GLU A 30 -23.90 7.55 -3.31
C GLU A 30 -24.59 6.20 -3.01
N LEU A 31 -24.84 5.35 -4.02
CA LEU A 31 -25.38 4.00 -3.80
C LEU A 31 -24.40 3.03 -3.10
N ASP A 32 -23.15 3.46 -2.86
CA ASP A 32 -22.14 2.72 -2.08
C ASP A 32 -22.10 3.10 -0.59
N GLU A 33 -22.98 3.97 -0.09
CA GLU A 33 -23.12 4.27 1.34
C GLU A 33 -24.43 3.69 1.94
N PRO A 34 -24.39 3.03 3.12
CA PRO A 34 -25.61 2.60 3.80
C PRO A 34 -26.42 3.83 4.25
N GLN A 35 -27.65 3.95 3.74
CA GLN A 35 -28.57 5.04 4.05
C GLN A 35 -28.88 5.12 5.54
N GLN A 36 -28.45 6.20 6.20
CA GLN A 36 -29.17 6.75 7.35
C GLN A 36 -30.17 7.77 6.84
N GLY A 37 -31.45 7.50 7.07
CA GLY A 37 -32.55 8.32 6.58
C GLY A 37 -32.57 9.70 7.21
N ASN A 38 -32.81 10.71 6.38
CA ASN A 38 -33.64 11.85 6.74
C ASN A 38 -34.20 12.50 5.47
N ALA A 39 -35.53 12.56 5.41
CA ALA A 39 -36.29 13.21 4.37
C ALA A 39 -36.37 14.71 4.63
N ALA A 40 -35.99 15.53 3.65
CA ALA A 40 -36.49 16.89 3.47
C ALA A 40 -36.24 17.32 2.02
N GLY A 41 -37.31 17.67 1.31
CA GLY A 41 -37.27 18.04 -0.09
C GLY A 41 -36.69 19.43 -0.35
N SER A 42 -36.15 19.62 -1.55
CA SER A 42 -36.01 20.94 -2.16
C SER A 42 -36.02 20.80 -3.68
N VAL A 43 -36.87 21.61 -4.30
CA VAL A 43 -37.21 21.67 -5.71
C VAL A 43 -36.07 22.37 -6.47
N THR A 44 -35.52 21.74 -7.51
CA THR A 44 -34.59 22.39 -8.45
C THR A 44 -35.34 22.98 -9.64
N PRO A 45 -35.18 24.28 -9.98
CA PRO A 45 -35.58 24.79 -11.29
C PRO A 45 -34.51 24.47 -12.34
N ARG A 46 -34.96 24.10 -13.54
CA ARG A 46 -34.17 24.01 -14.77
C ARG A 46 -33.74 25.40 -15.22
N LEU A 47 -32.51 25.53 -15.71
CA LEU A 47 -32.09 26.63 -16.59
C LEU A 47 -31.15 26.10 -17.68
N ASP A 48 -31.50 26.47 -18.91
CA ASP A 48 -30.89 26.08 -20.17
C ASP A 48 -29.57 26.82 -20.46
N ALA A 49 -28.76 26.11 -21.25
CA ALA A 49 -27.72 26.46 -22.22
C ALA A 49 -27.07 27.87 -22.32
N THR A 50 -25.80 27.79 -22.72
CA THR A 50 -24.93 28.77 -23.42
C THR A 50 -24.11 29.75 -22.57
N THR A 51 -22.80 29.49 -22.45
CA THR A 51 -21.74 30.36 -23.01
C THR A 51 -20.37 29.72 -22.86
N ASP A 52 -19.64 29.63 -23.98
CA ASP A 52 -18.19 29.52 -24.05
C ASP A 52 -17.56 30.78 -23.46
N VAL A 53 -16.67 30.65 -22.48
CA VAL A 53 -15.57 31.59 -22.26
C VAL A 53 -14.35 30.81 -21.75
N THR A 54 -13.32 30.80 -22.57
CA THR A 54 -11.93 30.48 -22.22
C THR A 54 -11.37 31.52 -21.27
N ALA A 55 -10.93 31.12 -20.08
CA ALA A 55 -9.95 31.87 -19.29
C ALA A 55 -9.13 30.87 -18.47
N PHE A 56 -7.83 30.88 -18.70
CA PHE A 56 -6.81 30.34 -17.81
C PHE A 56 -6.87 31.09 -16.48
N ASP A 57 -6.94 30.35 -15.37
CA ASP A 57 -6.33 30.78 -14.12
C ASP A 57 -5.92 29.53 -13.34
N ASP A 58 -4.60 29.36 -13.22
CA ASP A 58 -3.94 28.40 -12.35
C ASP A 58 -4.09 28.90 -10.90
N ALA A 59 -5.03 28.30 -10.18
CA ALA A 59 -5.04 28.30 -8.73
C ALA A 59 -5.62 26.96 -8.27
N GLU A 60 -4.75 26.05 -7.82
CA GLU A 60 -5.16 24.93 -6.97
C GLU A 60 -5.76 25.51 -5.68
N LEU A 61 -7.06 25.75 -5.70
CA LEU A 61 -7.84 25.94 -4.48
C LEU A 61 -8.04 24.56 -3.85
N PRO A 62 -7.58 24.36 -2.60
CA PRO A 62 -7.70 23.08 -1.93
C PRO A 62 -9.18 22.75 -1.79
N SER A 63 -9.52 21.52 -2.13
CA SER A 63 -10.84 20.98 -1.83
C SER A 63 -11.02 20.98 -0.31
N SER A 64 -11.64 22.02 0.21
CA SER A 64 -12.26 22.03 1.53
C SER A 64 -13.47 21.10 1.48
N SER A 65 -13.21 19.80 1.52
CA SER A 65 -14.16 18.83 2.06
C SER A 65 -13.66 18.46 3.44
N SER A 66 -14.34 19.00 4.44
CA SER A 66 -14.31 18.55 5.82
C SER A 66 -14.43 17.02 5.89
N PHE A 67 -13.30 16.35 6.09
CA PHE A 67 -13.21 15.00 6.63
C PHE A 67 -12.14 15.00 7.71
N ALA A 68 -12.42 15.78 8.74
CA ALA A 68 -11.89 15.57 10.08
C ALA A 68 -12.90 14.69 10.84
N GLU A 69 -13.19 13.51 10.31
CA GLU A 69 -13.89 12.43 11.02
C GLU A 69 -13.24 11.12 10.57
N ASP A 70 -12.09 10.84 11.17
CA ASP A 70 -11.58 9.50 11.47
C ASP A 70 -10.42 9.65 12.46
N THR A 71 -10.62 10.47 13.50
CA THR A 71 -10.05 10.14 14.82
C THR A 71 -10.87 8.98 15.36
N SER A 72 -10.55 7.78 14.90
CA SER A 72 -10.91 6.57 15.62
C SER A 72 -10.46 6.76 17.07
N ASN A 73 -11.41 6.61 17.99
CA ASN A 73 -11.18 6.53 19.42
C ASN A 73 -9.85 5.81 19.71
N GLY A 74 -8.99 6.48 20.47
CA GLY A 74 -7.75 5.91 20.97
C GLY A 74 -8.01 4.72 21.86
N GLN A 75 -8.08 3.54 21.26
CA GLN A 75 -7.82 2.26 21.90
C GLN A 75 -6.92 1.46 20.94
N GLU A 76 -5.69 1.92 20.73
CA GLU A 76 -4.63 0.99 20.34
C GLU A 76 -4.26 0.16 21.57
N SER A 77 -4.60 -1.12 21.44
CA SER A 77 -4.29 -2.20 22.36
C SER A 77 -2.81 -2.19 22.77
N THR A 78 -2.60 -2.14 24.08
CA THR A 78 -1.32 -2.30 24.75
C THR A 78 -0.65 -3.60 24.30
N CYS A 79 0.58 -3.54 23.79
CA CYS A 79 1.46 -4.70 23.74
C CYS A 79 1.69 -5.16 25.19
N THR A 80 1.07 -6.27 25.58
CA THR A 80 1.34 -6.91 26.86
C THR A 80 2.71 -7.60 26.76
N VAL A 81 3.75 -6.82 27.03
CA VAL A 81 5.02 -7.35 27.51
C VAL A 81 4.73 -7.86 28.92
N THR A 82 4.72 -9.19 29.09
CA THR A 82 4.77 -9.80 30.41
C THR A 82 6.15 -9.53 31.00
N ALA A 83 6.27 -8.41 31.72
CA ALA A 83 7.40 -8.13 32.59
C ALA A 83 6.86 -7.95 34.02
N HIS A 84 6.97 -9.02 34.81
CA HIS A 84 7.02 -8.88 36.25
C HIS A 84 8.29 -8.08 36.60
N GLY A 85 8.11 -6.87 37.13
CA GLY A 85 9.23 -6.05 37.60
C GLY A 85 8.86 -4.58 37.70
N SER A 86 8.59 -4.13 38.91
CA SER A 86 8.30 -2.75 39.30
C SER A 86 9.46 -1.79 38.98
N SER A 87 9.37 -1.03 37.88
CA SER A 87 10.08 0.25 37.59
C SER A 87 9.86 0.72 36.14
N SER A 88 8.80 1.47 35.77
CA SER A 88 8.75 2.18 34.45
C SER A 88 7.51 3.08 34.14
N SER A 89 7.15 4.11 34.93
CA SER A 89 6.06 5.02 34.49
C SER A 89 6.55 6.12 33.51
N ILE A 90 7.66 6.80 33.83
CA ILE A 90 8.19 7.92 33.04
C ILE A 90 8.89 7.44 31.77
N HIS A 91 9.68 6.36 31.84
CA HIS A 91 10.40 5.85 30.67
C HIS A 91 9.44 5.38 29.56
N ASP A 92 8.36 4.69 29.93
CA ASP A 92 7.31 4.26 29.00
C ASP A 92 6.57 5.45 28.38
N PHE A 93 6.27 6.47 29.18
CA PHE A 93 5.75 7.75 28.69
C PHE A 93 6.69 8.40 27.66
N THR A 94 7.98 8.56 28.00
CA THR A 94 8.97 9.16 27.09
C THR A 94 9.07 8.39 25.78
N LEU A 95 9.09 7.06 25.82
CA LEU A 95 9.11 6.22 24.62
C LEU A 95 7.85 6.40 23.76
N LYS A 96 6.68 6.52 24.40
CA LYS A 96 5.41 6.79 23.71
C LYS A 96 5.43 8.15 23.01
N VAL A 97 5.91 9.20 23.66
CA VAL A 97 6.03 10.53 23.05
C VAL A 97 7.06 10.52 21.91
N LYS A 98 8.24 9.91 22.10
CA LYS A 98 9.25 9.69 21.05
C LYS A 98 8.65 9.07 19.80
N LYS A 99 7.87 8.00 19.97
CA LYS A 99 7.18 7.31 18.87
C LYS A 99 6.22 8.25 18.14
N GLN A 100 5.41 9.02 18.86
CA GLN A 100 4.48 9.98 18.24
C GLN A 100 5.20 11.09 17.48
N MET A 101 6.32 11.59 18.01
CA MET A 101 7.13 12.61 17.33
C MET A 101 7.74 12.10 16.03
N CYS A 102 8.29 10.88 16.04
CA CYS A 102 8.80 10.25 14.81
C CYS A 102 7.67 9.99 13.80
N LEU A 103 6.52 9.50 14.25
CA LEU A 103 5.35 9.27 13.38
C LEU A 103 4.78 10.56 12.79
N LEU A 104 4.77 11.66 13.56
CA LEU A 104 4.38 12.98 13.07
C LEU A 104 5.31 13.40 11.92
N PHE A 105 6.62 13.31 12.12
CA PHE A 105 7.59 13.60 11.06
C PHE A 105 7.32 12.78 9.80
N PHE A 106 7.18 11.45 9.94
CA PHE A 106 6.91 10.59 8.79
C PHE A 106 5.58 10.89 8.11
N ARG A 107 4.55 11.30 8.85
CA ARG A 107 3.27 11.70 8.25
C ARG A 107 3.44 12.95 7.41
N VAL A 108 4.15 13.96 7.91
CA VAL A 108 4.41 15.20 7.17
C VAL A 108 5.25 14.94 5.92
N ALA A 109 6.35 14.19 6.04
CA ALA A 109 7.21 13.87 4.90
C ALA A 109 6.53 12.92 3.88
N GLU A 110 6.00 11.80 4.36
CA GLU A 110 5.62 10.67 3.49
C GLU A 110 4.15 10.66 3.09
N VAL A 111 3.25 11.17 3.94
CA VAL A 111 1.82 11.21 3.62
C VAL A 111 1.49 12.52 2.89
N HIS A 112 2.00 13.65 3.40
CA HIS A 112 1.78 14.96 2.77
C HIS A 112 2.81 15.31 1.68
N LYS A 113 3.79 14.43 1.43
CA LYS A 113 4.79 14.56 0.36
C LYS A 113 5.56 15.88 0.41
N LEU A 114 5.77 16.42 1.61
CA LEU A 114 6.56 17.63 1.77
C LEU A 114 8.06 17.33 1.57
N PRO A 115 8.81 18.24 0.92
CA PRO A 115 10.26 18.11 0.84
C PRO A 115 10.88 17.98 2.23
N HIS A 116 11.96 17.20 2.33
CA HIS A 116 12.64 17.00 3.62
C HIS A 116 13.13 18.30 4.24
N SER A 117 13.64 19.25 3.45
CA SER A 117 14.07 20.55 3.96
C SER A 117 12.94 21.33 4.63
N ILE A 118 11.74 21.30 4.03
CA ILE A 118 10.54 21.95 4.58
C ILE A 118 10.06 21.20 5.81
N THR A 119 10.05 19.87 5.77
CA THR A 119 9.64 19.04 6.91
C THR A 119 10.55 19.27 8.12
N GLU A 120 11.86 19.38 7.91
CA GLU A 120 12.82 19.66 8.98
C GLU A 120 12.62 21.06 9.57
N SER A 121 12.34 22.08 8.74
CA SER A 121 11.99 23.42 9.23
C SER A 121 10.72 23.40 10.09
N ILE A 122 9.64 22.78 9.59
CA ILE A 122 8.37 22.67 10.33
C ILE A 122 8.59 21.95 11.66
N PHE A 123 9.40 20.90 11.66
CA PHE A 123 9.66 20.11 12.86
C PHE A 123 10.55 20.85 13.86
N ALA A 124 11.47 21.70 13.40
CA ALA A 124 12.26 22.59 14.25
C ALA A 124 11.36 23.65 14.92
N ASP A 125 10.53 24.36 14.15
CA ASP A 125 9.60 25.35 14.68
C ASP A 125 8.62 24.72 15.69
N PHE A 126 8.15 23.51 15.39
CA PHE A 126 7.30 22.73 16.29
C PHE A 126 8.04 22.31 17.56
N LYS A 127 9.29 21.85 17.47
CA LYS A 127 10.13 21.49 18.63
C LYS A 127 10.26 22.69 19.56
N ASP A 128 10.64 23.84 19.02
CA ASP A 128 10.88 25.05 19.80
C ASP A 128 9.59 25.54 20.47
N THR A 129 8.48 25.58 19.72
CA THR A 129 7.16 25.92 20.25
C THR A 129 6.73 24.95 21.36
N PHE A 130 6.93 23.65 21.16
CA PHE A 130 6.59 22.64 22.16
C PHE A 130 7.44 22.79 23.42
N PHE A 131 8.73 23.10 23.27
CA PHE A 131 9.64 23.34 24.39
C PHE A 131 9.21 24.55 25.20
N ASP A 132 8.88 25.65 24.54
CA ASP A 132 8.44 26.89 25.19
C ASP A 132 7.14 26.67 25.96
N ILE A 133 6.15 25.99 25.37
CA ILE A 133 4.88 25.68 26.05
C ILE A 133 5.11 24.81 27.28
N MET A 134 5.89 23.74 27.15
CA MET A 134 6.13 22.80 28.25
C MET A 134 6.91 23.44 29.41
N LYS A 135 7.95 24.22 29.09
CA LYS A 135 8.74 24.95 30.11
C LYS A 135 7.92 26.04 30.78
N ALA A 136 7.10 26.77 30.04
CA ALA A 136 6.20 27.78 30.60
C ALA A 136 5.18 27.14 31.56
N PHE A 137 4.57 26.01 31.15
CA PHE A 137 3.64 25.26 31.99
C PHE A 137 4.30 24.74 33.27
N ALA A 138 5.50 24.15 33.16
CA ALA A 138 6.25 23.66 34.31
C ALA A 138 6.61 24.79 35.29
N SER A 139 7.03 25.95 34.77
CA SER A 139 7.33 27.14 35.57
C SER A 139 6.11 27.67 36.32
N GLN A 140 4.94 27.69 35.67
CA GLN A 140 3.68 28.10 36.30
C GLN A 140 3.27 27.16 37.43
N ILE A 141 3.47 25.85 37.27
CA ILE A 141 3.20 24.89 38.34
C ILE A 141 4.17 25.09 39.51
N GLN A 142 5.47 25.25 39.22
CA GLN A 142 6.50 25.45 40.26
C GLN A 142 6.27 26.70 41.10
N GLN A 143 5.68 27.76 40.51
CA GLN A 143 5.38 29.01 41.21
C GLN A 143 4.12 28.93 42.08
N ASN A 144 3.13 28.12 41.70
CA ASN A 144 1.81 28.10 42.32
C ASN A 144 1.58 26.91 43.27
N ILE A 145 2.43 25.88 43.20
CA ILE A 145 2.32 24.66 44.03
C ILE A 145 3.62 24.48 44.83
N PRO A 146 3.56 24.40 46.17
CA PRO A 146 4.73 24.07 46.98
C PRO A 146 5.22 22.66 46.64
N LEU A 147 6.40 22.56 46.02
CA LEU A 147 6.96 21.30 45.50
C LEU A 147 7.81 20.52 46.52
N ASP A 148 8.00 21.07 47.72
CA ASP A 148 8.83 20.49 48.78
C ASP A 148 8.28 19.14 49.30
N SER A 149 7.01 18.84 49.02
CA SER A 149 6.32 17.60 49.37
C SER A 149 5.93 16.76 48.15
N ALA A 150 6.30 17.16 46.93
CA ALA A 150 6.04 16.40 45.72
C ALA A 150 7.05 15.24 45.55
N GLY A 151 6.58 14.10 45.03
CA GLY A 151 7.45 12.96 44.75
C GLY A 151 8.52 13.28 43.70
N GLU A 152 9.65 12.58 43.76
CA GLU A 152 10.82 12.75 42.88
C GLU A 152 10.45 12.72 41.38
N ASP A 153 9.49 11.87 41.00
CA ASP A 153 8.98 11.75 39.63
C ASP A 153 8.30 13.03 39.12
N VAL A 154 7.57 13.74 39.99
CA VAL A 154 6.90 15.00 39.64
C VAL A 154 7.95 16.10 39.45
N GLN A 155 8.97 16.12 40.31
CA GLN A 155 10.07 17.08 40.19
C GLN A 155 10.86 16.86 38.88
N LYS A 156 11.16 15.61 38.52
CA LYS A 156 11.80 15.28 37.22
C LYS A 156 10.95 15.67 36.01
N LEU A 157 9.63 15.47 36.08
CA LEU A 157 8.74 15.85 34.98
C LEU A 157 8.70 17.38 34.80
N LEU A 158 8.67 18.13 35.90
CA LEU A 158 8.69 19.60 35.89
C LEU A 158 10.07 20.18 35.57
N ALA A 159 11.16 19.44 35.77
CA ALA A 159 12.48 19.82 35.27
C ALA A 159 12.56 19.78 33.74
N CYS A 160 11.64 19.07 33.07
CA CYS A 160 11.57 18.97 31.61
C CYS A 160 12.81 18.34 30.95
N ASP A 161 13.65 17.63 31.70
CA ASP A 161 14.88 16.98 31.20
C ASP A 161 14.59 15.96 30.08
N PHE A 162 13.41 15.36 30.09
CA PHE A 162 12.98 14.38 29.08
C PHE A 162 12.71 15.00 27.70
N LEU A 163 12.52 16.33 27.61
CA LEU A 163 12.13 16.99 26.36
C LEU A 163 13.20 16.87 25.28
N GLU A 164 14.49 17.02 25.63
CA GLU A 164 15.58 16.90 24.66
C GLU A 164 15.64 15.46 24.09
N ASP A 165 15.50 14.48 24.97
CA ASP A 165 15.51 13.06 24.63
C ASP A 165 14.36 12.68 23.67
N VAL A 166 13.17 13.27 23.86
CA VAL A 166 11.99 13.04 23.00
C VAL A 166 12.28 13.35 21.53
N PHE A 167 13.00 14.45 21.26
CA PHE A 167 13.28 14.91 19.90
C PHE A 167 14.62 14.41 19.36
N GLN A 168 15.53 13.97 20.24
CA GLN A 168 16.85 13.48 19.83
C GLN A 168 16.73 12.33 18.81
N SER A 169 15.83 11.38 19.06
CA SER A 169 15.60 10.23 18.17
C SER A 169 15.03 10.61 16.79
N ALA A 170 14.42 11.80 16.67
CA ALA A 170 13.85 12.31 15.42
C ALA A 170 14.73 13.37 14.72
N SER A 171 15.84 13.78 15.34
CA SER A 171 16.61 14.98 14.94
C SER A 171 17.27 14.85 13.57
N THR A 172 17.87 13.70 13.26
CA THR A 172 18.55 13.47 11.98
C THR A 172 17.88 12.36 11.18
N LYS A 173 18.09 12.37 9.86
CA LYS A 173 17.59 11.31 8.97
C LYS A 173 18.01 9.91 9.45
N SER A 174 19.29 9.73 9.82
CA SER A 174 19.79 8.44 10.28
C SER A 174 19.13 7.99 11.59
N LEU A 175 18.93 8.90 12.54
CA LEU A 175 18.26 8.57 13.80
C LEU A 175 16.80 8.21 13.57
N ARG A 176 16.09 8.93 12.70
CA ARG A 176 14.72 8.58 12.29
C ARG A 176 14.64 7.20 11.65
N GLU A 177 15.56 6.89 10.74
CA GLU A 177 15.62 5.57 10.10
C GLU A 177 15.91 4.46 11.12
N ASN A 178 16.84 4.67 12.04
CA ASN A 178 17.16 3.69 13.07
C ASN A 178 15.99 3.49 14.03
N PHE A 179 15.34 4.59 14.45
CA PHE A 179 14.14 4.52 15.27
C PHE A 179 13.03 3.74 14.57
N ALA A 180 12.79 4.00 13.28
CA ALA A 180 11.81 3.26 12.48
C ALA A 180 12.14 1.76 12.39
N LYS A 181 13.41 1.41 12.19
CA LYS A 181 13.86 0.01 12.12
C LYS A 181 13.65 -0.73 13.45
N GLU A 182 13.80 -0.04 14.56
CA GLU A 182 13.73 -0.62 15.91
C GLU A 182 12.30 -0.67 16.47
N HIS A 183 11.47 0.36 16.21
CA HIS A 183 10.19 0.55 16.90
C HIS A 183 8.95 0.44 16.00
N LEU A 184 9.12 0.44 14.68
CA LEU A 184 8.02 0.26 13.72
C LEU A 184 8.08 -1.15 13.12
N PRO A 185 6.99 -1.66 12.49
CA PRO A 185 6.96 -2.97 11.86
C PRO A 185 7.79 -3.01 10.57
N TYR A 186 9.09 -2.80 10.70
CA TYR A 186 10.07 -2.79 9.64
C TYR A 186 10.44 -4.21 9.22
N VAL A 187 10.54 -4.43 7.92
CA VAL A 187 11.08 -5.66 7.34
C VAL A 187 12.39 -5.30 6.66
N LYS A 188 13.49 -5.83 7.19
CA LYS A 188 14.82 -5.62 6.63
C LYS A 188 14.92 -6.35 5.28
N PRO A 189 15.35 -5.68 4.20
CA PRO A 189 15.70 -6.36 2.96
C PRO A 189 16.88 -7.31 3.17
N GLU A 190 16.80 -8.47 2.53
CA GLU A 190 17.83 -9.49 2.47
C GLU A 190 18.63 -9.33 1.18
N GLU A 191 19.95 -9.31 1.29
CA GLU A 191 20.83 -9.30 0.13
C GLU A 191 21.04 -10.74 -0.37
N HIS A 192 20.70 -10.99 -1.63
CA HIS A 192 20.93 -12.26 -2.30
C HIS A 192 22.12 -12.16 -3.24
N ILE A 193 23.02 -13.13 -3.16
CA ILE A 193 24.27 -13.18 -3.91
C ILE A 193 24.14 -14.25 -5.01
N LEU A 194 24.28 -13.82 -6.27
CA LEU A 194 24.32 -14.75 -7.42
C LEU A 194 25.75 -15.12 -7.80
N ALA A 195 26.68 -14.17 -7.66
CA ALA A 195 28.11 -14.34 -7.85
C ALA A 195 28.88 -13.23 -7.11
N VAL A 196 30.22 -13.29 -7.12
CA VAL A 196 31.08 -12.27 -6.52
C VAL A 196 30.76 -10.89 -7.11
N GLY A 197 30.28 -9.97 -6.27
CA GLY A 197 29.90 -8.60 -6.67
C GLY A 197 28.58 -8.49 -7.44
N GLU A 198 27.80 -9.56 -7.52
CA GLU A 198 26.50 -9.59 -8.20
C GLU A 198 25.39 -9.92 -7.20
N THR A 199 24.83 -8.86 -6.62
CA THR A 199 23.80 -8.96 -5.59
C THR A 199 22.51 -8.23 -5.98
N PHE A 200 21.41 -8.65 -5.37
CA PHE A 200 20.11 -8.00 -5.46
C PHE A 200 19.42 -8.00 -4.09
N GLN A 201 18.34 -7.23 -3.96
CA GLN A 201 17.64 -7.03 -2.70
C GLN A 201 16.27 -7.71 -2.75
N TYR A 202 15.97 -8.50 -1.74
CA TYR A 202 14.69 -9.18 -1.54
C TYR A 202 14.05 -8.69 -0.24
N VAL A 203 12.74 -8.49 -0.23
CA VAL A 203 11.97 -8.16 0.98
C VAL A 203 11.08 -9.35 1.31
N PRO A 204 11.35 -10.09 2.41
CA PRO A 204 10.62 -11.30 2.76
C PRO A 204 9.12 -11.10 2.85
N ILE A 205 8.38 -11.63 1.87
CA ILE A 205 6.92 -11.50 1.77
C ILE A 205 6.22 -11.99 3.06
N PRO A 206 6.60 -13.15 3.65
CA PRO A 206 5.99 -13.64 4.88
C PRO A 206 6.16 -12.68 6.05
N ARG A 207 7.29 -11.97 6.16
CA ARG A 207 7.52 -10.98 7.22
C ARG A 207 6.63 -9.75 7.05
N VAL A 208 6.47 -9.29 5.81
CA VAL A 208 5.55 -8.18 5.50
C VAL A 208 4.11 -8.58 5.82
N LEU A 209 3.68 -9.78 5.40
CA LEU A 209 2.33 -10.28 5.69
C LEU A 209 2.08 -10.50 7.19
N GLN A 210 3.08 -10.99 7.94
CA GLN A 210 3.02 -11.09 9.40
C GLN A 210 2.77 -9.72 10.03
N ASN A 211 3.55 -8.71 9.63
CA ASN A 211 3.39 -7.34 10.13
C ASN A 211 2.01 -6.74 9.78
N LEU A 212 1.50 -7.00 8.58
CA LEU A 212 0.15 -6.57 8.19
C LEU A 212 -0.92 -7.23 9.06
N MET A 213 -0.81 -8.53 9.33
CA MET A 213 -1.78 -9.26 10.17
C MET A 213 -1.76 -8.83 11.65
N LEU A 214 -0.67 -8.26 12.14
CA LEU A 214 -0.63 -7.66 13.48
C LEU A 214 -1.47 -6.36 13.55
N SER A 215 -1.65 -5.66 12.43
CA SER A 215 -2.50 -4.46 12.38
C SER A 215 -3.97 -4.81 12.52
N GLU A 216 -4.62 -4.28 13.55
CA GLU A 216 -6.07 -4.41 13.75
C GLU A 216 -6.86 -3.82 12.60
N THR A 217 -6.52 -2.60 12.16
CA THR A 217 -7.17 -1.95 11.02
C THR A 217 -7.08 -2.75 9.72
N PHE A 218 -5.99 -3.50 9.51
CA PHE A 218 -5.85 -4.36 8.35
C PHE A 218 -6.78 -5.56 8.45
N ARG A 219 -6.85 -6.21 9.63
CA ARG A 219 -7.73 -7.35 9.89
C ARG A 219 -9.21 -6.98 9.77
N GLU A 220 -9.62 -5.85 10.35
CA GLU A 220 -11.00 -5.35 10.22
C GLU A 220 -11.39 -5.14 8.75
N ARG A 221 -10.50 -4.54 7.95
CA ARG A 221 -10.73 -4.33 6.51
C ARG A 221 -10.75 -5.64 5.73
N LEU A 222 -9.93 -6.61 6.13
CA LEU A 222 -9.91 -7.94 5.55
C LEU A 222 -11.27 -8.63 5.75
N ASP A 223 -11.81 -8.58 6.97
CA ASP A 223 -13.09 -9.20 7.33
C ASP A 223 -14.27 -8.53 6.62
N GLN A 224 -14.29 -7.19 6.54
CA GLN A 224 -15.34 -6.43 5.84
C GLN A 224 -15.39 -6.71 4.34
N SER A 225 -14.23 -6.93 3.72
CA SER A 225 -14.10 -7.13 2.26
C SER A 225 -14.66 -8.46 1.78
N PHE A 226 -14.94 -9.39 2.70
CA PHE A 226 -15.55 -10.70 2.42
C PHE A 226 -17.07 -10.70 2.44
N THR A 227 -17.72 -9.54 2.61
CA THR A 227 -19.17 -9.46 2.43
C THR A 227 -19.48 -9.73 0.95
N ILE A 228 -19.84 -10.98 0.62
CA ILE A 228 -20.25 -11.39 -0.73
C ILE A 228 -21.41 -10.48 -1.11
N GLY A 229 -21.14 -9.53 -1.99
CA GLY A 229 -22.16 -8.62 -2.50
C GLY A 229 -23.25 -9.41 -3.19
N GLN A 230 -24.46 -8.86 -3.18
CA GLN A 230 -25.56 -9.40 -3.98
C GLN A 230 -25.12 -9.58 -5.44
N PRO A 231 -25.63 -10.62 -6.14
CA PRO A 231 -25.27 -10.88 -7.53
C PRO A 231 -25.40 -9.60 -8.37
N SER A 232 -24.28 -9.10 -8.87
CA SER A 232 -24.25 -7.91 -9.73
C SER A 232 -24.00 -8.34 -11.17
N PRO A 233 -24.66 -7.72 -12.16
CA PRO A 233 -24.34 -7.96 -13.57
C PRO A 233 -22.94 -7.44 -13.97
N VAL A 234 -22.27 -6.70 -13.09
CA VAL A 234 -20.95 -6.11 -13.31
C VAL A 234 -19.93 -6.76 -12.36
N LEU A 235 -18.76 -7.10 -12.89
CA LEU A 235 -17.62 -7.58 -12.09
C LEU A 235 -17.03 -6.40 -11.31
N ARG A 236 -17.01 -6.49 -9.98
CA ARG A 236 -16.53 -5.45 -9.05
C ARG A 236 -15.19 -5.82 -8.42
N SER A 237 -14.96 -7.11 -8.21
CA SER A 237 -13.74 -7.64 -7.59
C SER A 237 -13.30 -8.94 -8.26
N PHE A 238 -12.07 -9.39 -7.94
CA PHE A 238 -11.59 -10.71 -8.38
C PHE A 238 -12.46 -11.85 -7.83
N PHE A 239 -13.17 -11.62 -6.72
CA PHE A 239 -14.17 -12.53 -6.17
C PHE A 239 -15.32 -12.85 -7.13
N ASP A 240 -15.65 -11.93 -8.03
CA ASP A 240 -16.73 -12.14 -9.00
C ASP A 240 -16.30 -13.05 -10.16
N GLY A 241 -14.99 -13.25 -10.32
CA GLY A 241 -14.40 -14.06 -11.37
C GLY A 241 -14.69 -15.55 -11.20
N VAL A 242 -14.91 -16.23 -12.34
CA VAL A 242 -15.18 -17.67 -12.40
C VAL A 242 -14.09 -18.48 -11.67
N PHE A 243 -12.82 -18.10 -11.84
CA PHE A 243 -11.71 -18.78 -11.17
C PHE A 243 -11.82 -18.76 -9.65
N PHE A 244 -12.21 -17.61 -9.07
CA PHE A 244 -12.42 -17.55 -7.62
C PHE A 244 -13.60 -18.43 -7.21
N LYS A 245 -14.76 -18.25 -7.86
CA LYS A 245 -16.01 -18.96 -7.54
C LYS A 245 -15.89 -20.47 -7.62
N GLU A 246 -15.16 -20.99 -8.61
CA GLU A 246 -15.05 -22.44 -8.85
C GLU A 246 -13.85 -23.10 -8.16
N LYS A 247 -12.78 -22.36 -7.84
CA LYS A 247 -11.51 -22.95 -7.37
C LYS A 247 -11.01 -22.40 -6.04
N LEU A 248 -11.09 -21.10 -5.83
CA LEU A 248 -10.48 -20.46 -4.65
C LEU A 248 -11.46 -20.32 -3.49
N SER A 249 -12.76 -20.26 -3.75
CA SER A 249 -13.82 -20.20 -2.74
C SER A 249 -13.74 -21.34 -1.72
N ALA A 250 -13.49 -22.56 -2.19
CA ALA A 250 -13.29 -23.75 -1.35
C ALA A 250 -12.11 -23.63 -0.36
N LEU A 251 -11.16 -22.70 -0.59
CA LEU A 251 -10.03 -22.49 0.32
C LEU A 251 -10.40 -21.66 1.56
N LEU A 252 -11.60 -21.05 1.57
CA LEU A 252 -12.07 -20.16 2.62
C LEU A 252 -12.95 -20.84 3.68
N GLU A 253 -13.25 -22.13 3.53
CA GLU A 253 -14.31 -22.81 4.31
C GLU A 253 -13.96 -23.15 5.77
N ASN A 254 -12.84 -22.65 6.32
CA ASN A 254 -12.42 -22.96 7.69
C ASN A 254 -12.28 -21.73 8.57
N GLY A 255 -13.19 -21.55 9.53
CA GLY A 255 -13.22 -20.42 10.49
C GLY A 255 -12.02 -20.32 11.46
N ALA A 256 -11.03 -21.22 11.37
CA ALA A 256 -9.79 -21.18 12.14
C ALA A 256 -8.60 -20.61 11.36
N GLN A 257 -8.77 -20.25 10.08
CA GLN A 257 -7.67 -19.88 9.18
C GLN A 257 -8.00 -18.65 8.32
N TYR A 258 -7.11 -17.66 8.38
CA TYR A 258 -7.10 -16.57 7.40
C TYR A 258 -6.47 -17.03 6.08
N THR A 259 -7.06 -16.65 4.96
CA THR A 259 -6.48 -16.86 3.63
C THR A 259 -6.31 -15.53 2.92
N LEU A 260 -5.08 -15.13 2.64
CA LEU A 260 -4.74 -13.92 1.90
C LEU A 260 -4.56 -14.25 0.41
N PHE A 261 -5.27 -13.58 -0.49
CA PHE A 261 -5.03 -13.70 -1.92
C PHE A 261 -4.06 -12.62 -2.36
N LEU A 262 -2.99 -13.01 -3.05
CA LEU A 262 -1.92 -12.10 -3.49
C LEU A 262 -1.94 -11.92 -4.99
N VAL A 263 -1.53 -10.74 -5.43
CA VAL A 263 -1.16 -10.47 -6.81
C VAL A 263 0.25 -9.91 -6.84
N LEU A 264 1.09 -10.45 -7.72
CA LEU A 264 2.43 -9.95 -8.01
C LEU A 264 2.41 -9.06 -9.24
N TYR A 265 3.25 -8.03 -9.23
CA TYR A 265 3.48 -7.13 -10.36
C TYR A 265 4.97 -7.01 -10.61
N SER A 266 5.40 -7.04 -11.87
CA SER A 266 6.76 -6.65 -12.25
C SER A 266 6.74 -5.33 -13.01
N ASP A 267 7.69 -4.46 -12.71
CA ASP A 267 7.97 -3.26 -13.47
C ASP A 267 9.47 -3.16 -13.80
N GLU A 268 9.78 -2.57 -14.95
CA GLU A 268 11.13 -2.34 -15.45
C GLU A 268 11.43 -0.84 -15.46
N LEU A 269 12.21 -0.38 -14.48
CA LEU A 269 12.49 1.04 -14.26
C LEU A 269 13.88 1.42 -14.78
N GLU A 270 13.98 2.49 -15.57
CA GLU A 270 15.25 3.14 -15.88
C GLU A 270 15.48 4.29 -14.89
N ILE A 271 16.48 4.17 -14.02
CA ILE A 271 16.74 5.17 -12.97
C ILE A 271 17.41 6.43 -13.55
N VAL A 272 18.12 6.30 -14.66
CA VAL A 272 18.82 7.43 -15.32
C VAL A 272 17.97 8.05 -16.42
N ASN A 273 18.37 9.25 -16.84
CA ASN A 273 17.72 9.94 -17.97
C ASN A 273 17.60 8.98 -19.18
N PRO A 274 16.38 8.66 -19.61
CA PRO A 274 16.15 7.72 -20.71
C PRO A 274 16.68 8.21 -22.06
N LEU A 275 17.09 9.49 -22.16
CA LEU A 275 17.67 10.10 -23.36
C LEU A 275 19.19 10.35 -23.24
N GLY A 276 19.80 10.05 -22.10
CA GLY A 276 21.22 10.30 -21.85
C GLY A 276 22.16 9.20 -22.36
N SER A 277 23.46 9.47 -22.35
CA SER A 277 24.52 8.51 -22.75
C SER A 277 24.61 7.25 -21.88
N LYS A 278 23.94 7.23 -20.72
CA LYS A 278 23.87 6.08 -19.81
C LYS A 278 22.57 5.28 -19.92
N ARG A 279 21.74 5.55 -20.94
CA ARG A 279 20.47 4.85 -21.19
C ARG A 279 20.67 3.34 -21.24
N GLY A 280 19.88 2.59 -20.47
CA GLY A 280 19.85 1.13 -20.46
C GLY A 280 20.89 0.48 -19.54
N ILE A 281 21.80 1.25 -18.95
CA ILE A 281 22.87 0.73 -18.07
C ILE A 281 22.34 0.53 -16.65
N HIS A 282 21.49 1.43 -16.16
CA HIS A 282 21.00 1.45 -14.79
C HIS A 282 19.52 1.07 -14.72
N LYS A 283 19.12 0.14 -15.59
CA LYS A 283 17.80 -0.48 -15.58
C LYS A 283 17.69 -1.44 -14.39
N VAL A 284 16.56 -1.40 -13.70
CA VAL A 284 16.22 -2.32 -12.61
C VAL A 284 14.89 -3.00 -12.89
N ILE A 285 14.75 -4.24 -12.43
CA ILE A 285 13.45 -4.88 -12.28
C ILE A 285 13.01 -4.74 -10.84
N VAL A 286 11.75 -4.37 -10.66
CA VAL A 286 11.10 -4.33 -9.35
C VAL A 286 9.90 -5.26 -9.37
N VAL A 287 9.78 -6.10 -8.36
CA VAL A 287 8.59 -6.92 -8.12
C VAL A 287 7.86 -6.37 -6.91
N TYR A 288 6.56 -6.13 -7.08
CA TYR A 288 5.66 -5.69 -6.04
C TYR A 288 4.59 -6.75 -5.78
N PHE A 289 3.94 -6.67 -4.64
CA PHE A 289 2.74 -7.46 -4.34
C PHE A 289 1.68 -6.64 -3.63
N SER A 290 0.43 -7.06 -3.78
CA SER A 290 -0.71 -6.53 -3.04
C SER A 290 -1.63 -7.65 -2.57
N VAL A 291 -2.32 -7.41 -1.46
CA VAL A 291 -3.38 -8.29 -0.95
C VAL A 291 -4.70 -7.94 -1.64
N LEU A 292 -5.30 -8.91 -2.31
CA LEU A 292 -6.51 -8.75 -3.11
C LEU A 292 -7.79 -8.69 -2.26
N ASN A 293 -7.77 -9.28 -1.06
CA ASN A 293 -8.91 -9.37 -0.14
C ASN A 293 -9.22 -8.05 0.55
N LEU A 294 -8.75 -6.94 0.01
CA LEU A 294 -9.08 -5.60 0.48
C LEU A 294 -9.98 -4.95 -0.56
N HIS A 295 -10.99 -4.21 -0.09
CA HIS A 295 -11.81 -3.37 -0.94
C HIS A 295 -10.93 -2.52 -1.88
N ALA A 296 -11.37 -2.35 -3.14
CA ALA A 296 -10.58 -1.67 -4.18
C ALA A 296 -10.07 -0.29 -3.74
N ARG A 297 -10.88 0.47 -2.99
CA ARG A 297 -10.50 1.79 -2.43
C ARG A 297 -9.24 1.77 -1.56
N HIS A 298 -9.01 0.68 -0.84
CA HIS A 298 -7.85 0.49 0.04
C HIS A 298 -6.69 -0.13 -0.73
N ARG A 299 -6.98 -1.12 -1.58
CA ARG A 299 -5.99 -1.83 -2.40
C ARG A 299 -5.28 -0.92 -3.41
N SER A 300 -5.98 0.06 -3.97
CA SER A 300 -5.40 0.99 -4.96
C SER A 300 -4.50 2.07 -4.36
N GLN A 301 -4.38 2.15 -3.04
CA GLN A 301 -3.51 3.13 -2.38
C GLN A 301 -2.06 2.64 -2.42
N LEU A 302 -1.11 3.55 -2.62
CA LEU A 302 0.32 3.21 -2.68
C LEU A 302 0.82 2.45 -1.43
N ARG A 303 0.27 2.75 -0.25
CA ARG A 303 0.60 2.06 1.01
C ARG A 303 0.21 0.58 1.04
N SER A 304 -0.63 0.13 0.11
CA SER A 304 -1.10 -1.26 -0.03
C SER A 304 -0.37 -2.02 -1.14
N ILE A 305 0.66 -1.41 -1.72
CA ILE A 305 1.53 -1.99 -2.74
C ILE A 305 2.92 -2.14 -2.11
N HIS A 306 3.35 -3.38 -1.90
CA HIS A 306 4.57 -3.69 -1.18
C HIS A 306 5.65 -4.15 -2.14
N VAL A 307 6.88 -3.66 -1.97
CA VAL A 307 8.03 -4.17 -2.73
C VAL A 307 8.40 -5.55 -2.20
N ALA A 308 8.60 -6.51 -3.10
CA ALA A 308 9.12 -7.84 -2.80
C ALA A 308 10.56 -8.00 -3.27
N LEU A 309 10.96 -7.41 -4.40
CA LEU A 309 12.29 -7.62 -4.97
C LEU A 309 12.74 -6.43 -5.80
N VAL A 310 14.03 -6.10 -5.71
CA VAL A 310 14.70 -5.11 -6.57
C VAL A 310 16.02 -5.72 -7.06
N ALA A 311 16.17 -5.84 -8.37
CA ALA A 311 17.41 -6.36 -8.97
C ALA A 311 17.88 -5.50 -10.15
N PRO A 312 19.20 -5.29 -10.32
CA PRO A 312 19.75 -4.75 -11.56
C PRO A 312 19.37 -5.65 -12.73
N TYR A 313 18.84 -5.06 -13.81
CA TYR A 313 18.32 -5.81 -14.95
C TYR A 313 19.39 -6.65 -15.65
N ARG A 314 20.64 -6.17 -15.64
CA ARG A 314 21.82 -6.93 -16.13
C ARG A 314 21.95 -8.32 -15.49
N LEU A 315 21.49 -8.50 -14.24
CA LEU A 315 21.50 -9.80 -13.58
C LEU A 315 20.43 -10.73 -14.15
N VAL A 316 19.28 -10.20 -14.58
CA VAL A 316 18.25 -10.96 -15.30
C VAL A 316 18.81 -11.44 -16.65
N ASP A 317 19.52 -10.57 -17.38
CA ASP A 317 20.10 -10.95 -18.68
C ASP A 317 21.20 -12.01 -18.52
N LYS A 318 21.96 -11.98 -17.43
CA LYS A 318 23.08 -12.91 -17.17
C LYS A 318 22.65 -14.24 -16.55
N HIS A 319 21.83 -14.19 -15.50
CA HIS A 319 21.47 -15.36 -14.68
C HIS A 319 20.06 -15.89 -14.96
N GLY A 320 19.27 -15.15 -15.75
CA GLY A 320 17.89 -15.48 -16.06
C GLY A 320 16.92 -15.10 -14.95
N MET A 321 15.65 -14.96 -15.33
CA MET A 321 14.57 -14.58 -14.40
C MET A 321 14.38 -15.58 -13.25
N LYS A 322 14.67 -16.88 -13.51
CA LYS A 322 14.54 -17.94 -12.50
C LYS A 322 15.44 -17.73 -11.29
N ALA A 323 16.70 -17.38 -11.51
CA ALA A 323 17.63 -17.12 -10.42
C ALA A 323 17.21 -15.89 -9.59
N ILE A 324 16.65 -14.87 -10.24
CA ILE A 324 16.20 -13.65 -9.57
C ILE A 324 14.93 -13.90 -8.75
N LEU A 325 13.96 -14.64 -9.29
CA LEU A 325 12.67 -14.86 -8.62
C LEU A 325 12.66 -16.01 -7.61
N GLU A 326 13.73 -16.79 -7.51
CA GLU A 326 13.85 -17.93 -6.58
C GLU A 326 13.34 -17.61 -5.15
N PRO A 327 13.78 -16.52 -4.48
CA PRO A 327 13.31 -16.25 -3.12
C PRO A 327 11.83 -15.91 -3.06
N VAL A 328 11.30 -15.20 -4.07
CA VAL A 328 9.87 -14.90 -4.19
C VAL A 328 9.07 -16.19 -4.36
N VAL A 329 9.49 -17.07 -5.27
CA VAL A 329 8.80 -18.34 -5.55
C VAL A 329 8.84 -19.26 -4.33
N SER A 330 9.98 -19.37 -3.67
CA SER A 330 10.17 -20.16 -2.44
C SER A 330 9.18 -19.71 -1.35
N ASP A 331 9.06 -18.41 -1.13
CA ASP A 331 8.13 -17.88 -0.14
C ASP A 331 6.67 -18.06 -0.53
N ILE A 332 6.29 -17.88 -1.80
CA ILE A 332 4.92 -18.17 -2.25
C ILE A 332 4.56 -19.64 -2.05
N VAL A 333 5.44 -20.58 -2.45
CA VAL A 333 5.20 -22.02 -2.28
C VAL A 333 5.02 -22.37 -0.80
N ARG A 334 5.86 -21.81 0.08
CA ARG A 334 5.76 -22.02 1.53
C ARG A 334 4.48 -21.43 2.12
N LEU A 335 4.11 -20.22 1.71
CA LEU A 335 2.89 -19.55 2.16
C LEU A 335 1.61 -20.28 1.73
N GLU A 336 1.62 -20.90 0.54
CA GLU A 336 0.51 -21.70 0.04
C GLU A 336 0.40 -23.05 0.77
N ALA A 337 1.53 -23.74 0.97
CA ALA A 337 1.55 -25.09 1.55
C ALA A 337 1.32 -25.08 3.06
N THR A 338 2.09 -24.29 3.82
CA THR A 338 2.08 -24.31 5.28
C THR A 338 1.50 -23.04 5.89
N GLY A 339 1.62 -21.91 5.19
CA GLY A 339 1.27 -20.61 5.74
C GLY A 339 2.23 -20.16 6.86
N PHE A 340 1.76 -19.24 7.70
CA PHE A 340 2.43 -18.78 8.91
C PHE A 340 1.44 -18.61 10.06
N THR A 341 1.95 -18.45 11.27
CA THR A 341 1.16 -18.24 12.48
C THR A 341 1.42 -16.86 13.03
N VAL A 342 0.37 -16.19 13.50
CA VAL A 342 0.46 -14.90 14.21
C VAL A 342 -0.28 -15.00 15.55
N HIS A 343 0.29 -14.37 16.56
CA HIS A 343 -0.35 -14.21 17.86
C HIS A 343 -1.11 -12.88 17.85
N ILE A 344 -2.44 -12.98 17.88
CA ILE A 344 -3.35 -11.84 17.88
C ILE A 344 -4.01 -11.84 19.26
N ASN A 345 -3.64 -10.88 20.11
CA ASN A 345 -4.05 -10.84 21.51
C ASN A 345 -3.69 -12.18 22.19
N SER A 346 -4.66 -12.83 22.86
CA SER A 346 -4.49 -14.15 23.50
C SER A 346 -4.73 -15.33 22.55
N ALA A 347 -5.03 -15.08 21.27
CA ALA A 347 -5.37 -16.11 20.30
C ALA A 347 -4.23 -16.33 19.28
N THR A 348 -4.09 -17.57 18.84
CA THR A 348 -3.15 -17.95 17.78
C THR A 348 -3.92 -18.17 16.50
N ALA A 349 -3.64 -17.38 15.47
CA ALA A 349 -4.31 -17.49 14.17
C ALA A 349 -3.34 -18.05 13.12
N LYS A 350 -3.82 -19.02 12.34
CA LYS A 350 -3.09 -19.55 11.18
C LYS A 350 -3.47 -18.76 9.94
N VAL A 351 -2.48 -18.36 9.16
CA VAL A 351 -2.66 -17.56 7.94
C VAL A 351 -2.01 -18.29 6.78
N ARG A 352 -2.73 -18.48 5.67
CA ARG A 352 -2.15 -18.89 4.38
C ARG A 352 -2.18 -17.72 3.42
N ALA A 353 -1.28 -17.73 2.45
CA ALA A 353 -1.36 -16.80 1.32
C ALA A 353 -1.33 -17.58 0.00
N ILE A 354 -2.20 -17.20 -0.94
CA ILE A 354 -2.37 -17.85 -2.23
C ILE A 354 -2.10 -16.83 -3.33
N LEU A 355 -1.20 -17.14 -4.25
CA LEU A 355 -0.98 -16.29 -5.41
C LEU A 355 -2.12 -16.47 -6.41
N VAL A 356 -2.77 -15.37 -6.79
CA VAL A 356 -3.89 -15.36 -7.76
C VAL A 356 -3.47 -14.88 -9.13
N ALA A 357 -2.48 -14.00 -9.22
CA ALA A 357 -1.95 -13.53 -10.50
C ALA A 357 -0.51 -13.03 -10.37
N PHE A 358 0.24 -13.13 -11.47
CA PHE A 358 1.45 -12.34 -11.72
C PHE A 358 1.17 -11.48 -12.96
N SER A 359 1.33 -10.17 -12.83
CA SER A 359 1.04 -9.19 -13.88
C SER A 359 2.26 -8.34 -14.21
N GLY A 360 2.27 -7.78 -15.42
CA GLY A 360 3.33 -6.95 -15.95
C GLY A 360 2.97 -6.47 -17.35
N ASP A 361 3.79 -5.61 -17.92
CA ASP A 361 3.66 -5.23 -19.32
C ASP A 361 3.91 -6.44 -20.25
N ASN A 362 3.62 -6.26 -21.54
CA ASN A 362 3.75 -7.37 -22.49
C ASN A 362 5.19 -7.88 -22.60
N LEU A 363 6.20 -7.02 -22.47
CA LEU A 363 7.60 -7.41 -22.56
C LEU A 363 8.00 -8.25 -21.35
N SER A 364 7.71 -7.75 -20.13
CA SER A 364 8.01 -8.45 -18.90
C SER A 364 7.29 -9.79 -18.82
N MET A 365 6.00 -9.85 -19.15
CA MET A 365 5.25 -11.11 -19.08
C MET A 365 5.73 -12.16 -20.08
N ASN A 366 6.18 -11.75 -21.27
CA ASN A 366 6.80 -12.69 -22.21
C ASN A 366 8.13 -13.21 -21.67
N ARG A 367 8.97 -12.31 -21.12
CA ARG A 367 10.25 -12.68 -20.53
C ARG A 367 10.09 -13.63 -19.33
N LEU A 368 9.15 -13.32 -18.46
CA LEU A 368 8.78 -14.12 -17.29
C LEU A 368 8.33 -15.52 -17.69
N GLY A 369 7.53 -15.64 -18.75
CA GLY A 369 7.07 -16.93 -19.29
C GLY A 369 8.08 -17.66 -20.18
N GLY A 370 9.29 -17.13 -20.37
CA GLY A 370 10.30 -17.71 -21.27
C GLY A 370 9.94 -17.62 -22.77
N PHE A 371 9.02 -16.72 -23.14
CA PHE A 371 8.59 -16.49 -24.51
C PHE A 371 9.49 -15.49 -25.24
N THR A 372 9.31 -15.36 -26.55
CA THR A 372 10.04 -14.36 -27.35
C THR A 372 9.70 -12.94 -26.91
N CYS A 373 10.73 -12.13 -26.66
CA CYS A 373 10.60 -10.69 -26.43
C CYS A 373 10.67 -9.87 -27.73
N CYS A 374 10.77 -10.54 -28.89
CA CYS A 374 10.68 -9.90 -30.20
C CYS A 374 9.24 -9.98 -30.72
N PHE A 375 8.58 -8.83 -30.83
CA PHE A 375 7.17 -8.74 -31.24
C PHE A 375 6.94 -8.64 -32.75
N ASN A 376 8.02 -8.52 -33.53
CA ASN A 376 7.93 -8.27 -34.97
C ASN A 376 8.12 -9.55 -35.81
N ARG A 377 8.45 -10.69 -35.20
CA ARG A 377 8.76 -11.96 -35.89
C ARG A 377 8.35 -13.17 -35.05
N GLY A 378 8.19 -14.33 -35.70
CA GLY A 378 7.90 -15.58 -35.01
C GLY A 378 6.49 -15.63 -34.43
N ARG A 379 6.35 -16.11 -33.18
CA ARG A 379 5.08 -16.24 -32.46
C ARG A 379 5.06 -15.28 -31.27
N PRO A 380 4.66 -14.00 -31.47
CA PRO A 380 4.81 -12.97 -30.44
C PRO A 380 3.71 -13.00 -29.37
N CYS A 381 2.64 -13.78 -29.59
CA CYS A 381 1.54 -13.90 -28.64
C CYS A 381 1.82 -15.01 -27.61
N ARG A 382 1.83 -14.66 -26.32
CA ARG A 382 1.95 -15.64 -25.22
C ARG A 382 0.67 -16.46 -24.99
N PHE A 383 -0.45 -16.00 -25.53
CA PHE A 383 -1.74 -16.67 -25.38
C PHE A 383 -2.00 -17.64 -26.50
N ALA A 384 -1.49 -17.41 -27.72
CA ALA A 384 -1.79 -18.27 -28.86
C ALA A 384 -0.56 -18.50 -29.73
N LEU A 385 -0.50 -19.66 -30.36
CA LEU A 385 0.64 -20.09 -31.18
C LEU A 385 0.66 -19.46 -32.59
N HIS A 386 -0.02 -18.34 -32.83
CA HIS A 386 -0.09 -17.73 -34.16
C HIS A 386 1.25 -17.13 -34.58
N HIS A 387 1.60 -17.33 -35.85
CA HIS A 387 2.75 -16.68 -36.46
C HIS A 387 2.42 -15.22 -36.79
N MET A 388 3.40 -14.31 -36.66
CA MET A 388 3.20 -12.88 -36.87
C MET A 388 2.57 -12.55 -38.23
N GLN A 389 2.94 -13.28 -39.29
CA GLN A 389 2.39 -13.10 -40.63
C GLN A 389 0.88 -13.40 -40.73
N LEU A 390 0.34 -14.15 -39.79
CA LEU A 390 -1.08 -14.52 -39.77
C LEU A 390 -1.88 -13.69 -38.75
N LEU A 391 -1.24 -12.91 -37.87
CA LEU A 391 -1.93 -12.15 -36.82
C LEU A 391 -2.89 -11.09 -37.39
N ALA A 392 -2.61 -10.52 -38.56
CA ALA A 392 -3.51 -9.59 -39.24
C ALA A 392 -4.84 -10.25 -39.67
N LEU A 393 -4.87 -11.57 -39.85
CA LEU A 393 -6.07 -12.33 -40.21
C LEU A 393 -6.94 -12.69 -38.99
N TYR A 394 -6.38 -12.60 -37.78
CA TYR A 394 -7.01 -13.04 -36.53
C TYR A 394 -7.47 -11.87 -35.64
N SER A 395 -7.84 -10.73 -36.23
CA SER A 395 -8.19 -9.48 -35.51
C SER A 395 -9.45 -9.56 -34.62
N MET A 396 -10.13 -10.72 -34.55
CA MET A 396 -11.27 -10.94 -33.68
C MET A 396 -10.89 -11.67 -32.40
N LYS A 397 -11.25 -11.04 -31.26
CA LYS A 397 -11.03 -11.47 -29.87
C LYS A 397 -11.48 -12.92 -29.56
N TRP A 398 -12.35 -13.50 -30.40
CA TRP A 398 -12.92 -14.84 -30.26
C TRP A 398 -12.04 -15.99 -30.80
N MET A 399 -11.01 -15.70 -31.61
CA MET A 399 -10.13 -16.76 -32.15
C MET A 399 -8.92 -17.07 -31.26
N CYS A 400 -8.71 -16.28 -30.21
CA CYS A 400 -7.64 -16.47 -29.23
C CYS A 400 -8.16 -17.29 -28.04
N GLU A 401 -8.79 -18.44 -28.29
CA GLU A 401 -9.09 -19.40 -27.23
C GLU A 401 -7.82 -20.18 -26.89
N PHE A 402 -7.08 -19.65 -25.93
CA PHE A 402 -6.21 -20.46 -25.09
C PHE A 402 -6.42 -19.99 -23.66
N GLU A 403 -6.88 -20.92 -22.84
CA GLU A 403 -7.24 -20.69 -21.46
C GLU A 403 -6.10 -19.99 -20.70
N THR A 404 -6.43 -18.90 -20.02
CA THR A 404 -5.65 -18.26 -18.95
C THR A 404 -5.15 -19.26 -17.87
N ARG A 405 -5.62 -20.50 -17.90
CA ARG A 405 -5.24 -21.62 -17.03
C ARG A 405 -3.78 -22.04 -17.15
N VAL A 406 -3.14 -21.86 -18.31
CA VAL A 406 -1.78 -22.37 -18.54
C VAL A 406 -0.73 -21.37 -18.08
N CYS A 407 -0.88 -20.07 -18.40
CA CYS A 407 0.22 -19.11 -18.24
C CYS A 407 0.71 -18.98 -16.79
N MET A 408 -0.19 -19.01 -15.79
CA MET A 408 0.22 -18.82 -14.40
C MET A 408 0.82 -20.08 -13.75
N LYS A 409 0.24 -21.27 -14.01
CA LYS A 409 0.81 -22.54 -13.56
C LYS A 409 2.07 -22.91 -14.33
N LEU A 410 2.19 -22.56 -15.62
CA LEU A 410 3.44 -22.75 -16.37
C LEU A 410 4.51 -21.79 -15.86
N THR A 411 4.20 -20.52 -15.60
CA THR A 411 5.21 -19.56 -15.16
C THR A 411 5.86 -19.98 -13.84
N LEU A 412 5.08 -20.48 -12.87
CA LEU A 412 5.67 -21.00 -11.63
C LEU A 412 6.21 -22.44 -11.74
N LYS A 413 5.63 -23.33 -12.56
CA LYS A 413 6.21 -24.68 -12.81
C LYS A 413 7.45 -24.69 -13.70
N VAL A 414 7.69 -23.63 -14.47
CA VAL A 414 8.94 -23.44 -15.24
C VAL A 414 10.03 -22.87 -14.31
N LEU A 415 9.63 -22.19 -13.24
CA LEU A 415 10.52 -21.57 -12.26
C LEU A 415 10.83 -22.43 -11.03
N GLY A 416 9.92 -23.32 -10.59
CA GLY A 416 10.25 -24.45 -9.70
C GLY A 416 10.84 -25.57 -10.51
#